data_AF-E9SAG5-F1
#
_entry.id   AF-E9SAG5-F1
#
_cell.length_a   1.000
_cell.length_b   1.000
_cell.length_c   1.000
_cell.angle_alpha   90.00
_cell.angle_beta   90.00
_cell.angle_gamma   90.00
#
_symmetry.space_group_name_H-M   'P 1'
#
loop_
_entity.id
_entity.type
_entity.pdbx_description
1 polymer ?
#
loop_
_entity_poly.entity_id
_entity_poly.type
_entity_poly.pdbx_seq_one_letter_code
_entity_poly.pdbx_strand_id
1 'polypeptide(L)'
;MDGKEMISYYDMGGRDAEMYRAIDEYLRLTARFSPENVARKRKKLLTVTLVGGILLYVSIPVTLLTVGFKIPAVGPEFVIGNFLVGVWRLARQIYGVGPFTEMERAEKIISADSLERVYNDFIHARQMGDTNIRLGEEYIFKKDDCLYRIKDIQRTYIRKENSDDSCHYFASAEILDECGLCHVDVKMLHGFSEKKMQARFEELTAPIEQARYKQNKSEDKL
;
A
#
# COMPACT_ATOMS: atom_id res chain seq x y z
N MET A 1 -16.81 21.11 14.91
CA MET A 1 -16.03 20.06 14.24
C MET A 1 -17.05 19.10 13.66
N ASP A 2 -17.36 19.27 12.37
CA ASP A 2 -18.26 18.36 11.65
C ASP A 2 -17.65 16.97 11.64
N GLY A 3 -18.28 16.06 12.36
CA GLY A 3 -18.00 14.64 12.25
C GLY A 3 -18.44 14.20 10.86
N LYS A 4 -17.51 14.12 9.91
CA LYS A 4 -17.71 13.34 8.69
C LYS A 4 -18.06 11.92 9.15
N GLU A 5 -19.34 11.55 9.02
CA GLU A 5 -19.77 10.17 9.12
C GLU A 5 -18.85 9.36 8.19
N MET A 6 -18.10 8.41 8.76
CA MET A 6 -17.50 7.36 7.96
C MET A 6 -18.67 6.64 7.32
N ILE A 7 -18.93 6.91 6.05
CA ILE A 7 -19.93 6.20 5.28
C ILE A 7 -19.49 4.74 5.28
N SER A 8 -20.13 3.94 6.14
CA SER A 8 -20.13 2.50 6.02
C SER A 8 -20.94 2.21 4.76
N TYR A 9 -20.28 2.02 3.63
CA TYR A 9 -20.92 1.65 2.36
C TYR A 9 -21.76 0.35 2.47
N TYR A 10 -21.70 -0.36 3.61
CA TYR A 10 -22.48 -1.55 3.94
C TYR A 10 -23.90 -1.28 4.46
N ASP A 11 -24.25 -0.04 4.83
CA ASP A 11 -25.62 0.30 5.29
C ASP A 11 -26.53 0.78 4.16
N MET A 12 -26.03 0.86 2.92
CA MET A 12 -26.85 1.16 1.75
C MET A 12 -27.30 -0.15 1.10
N GLY A 13 -28.59 -0.50 1.20
CA GLY A 13 -29.16 -1.50 0.29
C GLY A 13 -29.20 -0.94 -1.14
N GLY A 14 -28.99 -1.78 -2.15
CA GLY A 14 -29.13 -1.41 -3.56
C GLY A 14 -27.93 -1.78 -4.45
N ARG A 15 -28.07 -1.47 -5.74
CA ARG A 15 -27.11 -1.85 -6.80
C ARG A 15 -25.70 -1.31 -6.55
N ASP A 16 -25.58 -0.07 -6.08
CA ASP A 16 -24.27 0.57 -5.85
C ASP A 16 -23.48 -0.13 -4.73
N ALA A 17 -24.16 -0.56 -3.67
CA ALA A 17 -23.50 -1.31 -2.61
C ALA A 17 -23.03 -2.69 -3.07
N GLU A 18 -23.77 -3.35 -3.97
CA GLU A 18 -23.34 -4.61 -4.59
C GLU A 18 -22.10 -4.41 -5.48
N MET A 19 -22.07 -3.32 -6.27
CA MET A 19 -20.93 -2.96 -7.12
C MET A 19 -19.68 -2.66 -6.28
N TYR A 20 -19.82 -1.84 -5.23
CA TYR A 20 -18.73 -1.57 -4.28
C TYR A 20 -18.25 -2.84 -3.60
N ARG A 21 -19.17 -3.69 -3.13
CA ARG A 21 -18.83 -4.93 -2.43
C ARG A 21 -18.06 -5.89 -3.32
N ALA A 22 -18.41 -5.99 -4.60
CA ALA A 22 -17.69 -6.85 -5.54
C ALA A 22 -16.24 -6.38 -5.77
N ILE A 23 -16.04 -5.07 -5.92
CA ILE A 23 -14.70 -4.47 -6.04
C ILE A 23 -13.92 -4.68 -4.74
N ASP A 24 -14.53 -4.39 -3.60
CA ASP A 24 -13.90 -4.50 -2.29
C ASP A 24 -13.59 -5.95 -1.89
N GLU A 25 -14.39 -6.94 -2.29
CA GLU A 25 -14.10 -8.34 -2.03
C GLU A 25 -12.79 -8.79 -2.71
N TYR A 26 -12.48 -8.23 -3.88
CA TYR A 26 -11.23 -8.49 -4.59
C TYR A 26 -10.04 -7.72 -4.04
N LEU A 27 -10.22 -6.44 -3.71
CA LEU A 27 -9.15 -5.57 -3.19
C LEU A 27 -8.91 -5.75 -1.68
N ARG A 28 -9.90 -6.29 -0.96
CA ARG A 28 -9.97 -6.43 0.49
C ARG A 28 -9.69 -5.13 1.26
N LEU A 29 -10.10 -3.97 0.72
CA LEU A 29 -9.83 -2.68 1.36
C LEU A 29 -10.57 -2.59 2.70
N THR A 30 -11.87 -2.88 2.76
CA THR A 30 -12.62 -2.86 4.03
C THR A 30 -12.07 -3.88 5.00
N ALA A 31 -11.75 -5.11 4.55
CA ALA A 31 -11.17 -6.10 5.46
C ALA A 31 -9.82 -5.63 6.03
N ARG A 32 -8.96 -4.99 5.23
CA ARG A 32 -7.65 -4.47 5.66
C ARG A 32 -7.76 -3.23 6.56
N PHE A 33 -8.79 -2.43 6.36
CA PHE A 33 -8.95 -1.12 6.98
C PHE A 33 -10.22 -0.98 7.85
N SER A 34 -10.86 -2.10 8.22
CA SER A 34 -12.06 -2.10 9.06
C SER A 34 -11.79 -1.40 10.41
N PRO A 35 -12.80 -0.73 11.00
CA PRO A 35 -12.65 -0.09 12.31
C PRO A 35 -12.07 -1.02 13.38
N GLU A 36 -12.40 -2.31 13.33
CA GLU A 36 -11.84 -3.33 14.22
C GLU A 36 -10.35 -3.60 13.98
N ASN A 37 -9.92 -3.73 12.72
CA ASN A 37 -8.51 -3.97 12.39
C ASN A 37 -7.67 -2.71 12.63
N VAL A 38 -8.23 -1.54 12.37
CA VAL A 38 -7.62 -0.24 12.72
C VAL A 38 -7.53 -0.08 14.23
N ALA A 39 -8.59 -0.38 14.98
CA ALA A 39 -8.58 -0.35 16.44
C ALA A 39 -7.59 -1.36 17.02
N ARG A 40 -7.47 -2.56 16.43
CA ARG A 40 -6.49 -3.58 16.82
C ARG A 40 -5.06 -3.10 16.57
N LYS A 41 -4.78 -2.51 15.41
CA LYS A 41 -3.49 -1.89 15.07
C LYS A 41 -3.15 -0.73 16.02
N ARG A 42 -4.13 0.13 16.32
CA ARG A 42 -3.99 1.25 17.27
C ARG A 42 -3.74 0.77 18.69
N LYS A 43 -4.48 -0.26 19.14
CA LYS A 43 -4.26 -0.91 20.44
C LYS A 43 -2.86 -1.49 20.51
N LYS A 44 -2.38 -2.19 19.48
CA LYS A 44 -0.99 -2.70 19.44
C LYS A 44 0.04 -1.58 19.57
N LEU A 45 -0.10 -0.49 18.81
CA LEU A 45 0.82 0.66 18.90
C LEU A 45 0.77 1.28 20.30
N LEU A 46 -0.43 1.54 20.84
CA LEU A 46 -0.62 2.07 22.20
C LEU A 46 0.01 1.17 23.25
N THR A 47 -0.19 -0.15 23.17
CA THR A 47 0.41 -1.12 24.09
C THR A 47 1.93 -1.09 24.02
N VAL A 48 2.52 -1.07 22.82
CA VAL A 48 3.99 -1.00 22.65
C VAL A 48 4.54 0.31 23.20
N THR A 49 3.89 1.45 22.91
CA THR A 49 4.31 2.76 23.43
C THR A 49 4.18 2.82 24.95
N LEU A 50 3.10 2.28 25.53
CA LEU A 50 2.86 2.32 26.96
C LEU A 50 3.80 1.39 27.74
N VAL A 51 3.97 0.13 27.29
CA VAL A 51 4.90 -0.82 27.92
C VAL A 51 6.34 -0.33 27.78
N GLY A 52 6.74 0.13 26.60
CA GLY A 52 8.07 0.67 26.38
C GLY A 52 8.33 1.95 27.18
N GLY A 53 7.34 2.85 27.29
CA GLY A 53 7.43 4.05 28.11
C GLY A 53 7.59 3.74 29.60
N ILE A 54 6.86 2.76 30.13
CA ILE A 54 7.01 2.31 31.53
C ILE A 54 8.41 1.72 31.77
N LEU A 55 8.89 0.89 30.85
CA LEU A 55 10.23 0.31 30.95
C LEU A 55 11.32 1.39 30.96
N LEU A 56 11.21 2.42 30.12
CA LEU A 56 12.12 3.57 30.13
C LEU A 56 12.03 4.37 31.43
N TYR A 57 10.80 4.62 31.90
CA TYR A 57 10.57 5.38 33.13
C TYR A 57 11.17 4.70 34.37
N VAL A 58 11.18 3.37 34.44
CA VAL A 58 11.79 2.63 35.55
C VAL A 58 13.30 2.44 35.37
N SER A 59 13.77 2.18 34.14
CA SER A 59 15.18 1.87 33.89
C SER A 59 16.11 3.07 33.98
N ILE A 60 15.68 4.25 33.55
CA ILE A 60 16.50 5.48 33.53
C ILE A 60 16.86 5.94 34.96
N PRO A 61 15.93 6.06 35.93
CA PRO A 61 16.26 6.43 37.30
C PRO A 61 17.14 5.39 37.99
N VAL A 62 16.89 4.10 37.76
CA VAL A 62 17.68 3.02 38.35
C VAL A 62 19.12 3.05 37.85
N THR A 63 19.35 3.27 36.55
CA THR A 63 20.70 3.39 36.00
C THR A 63 21.42 4.66 36.48
N LEU A 64 20.70 5.79 36.59
CA LEU A 64 21.25 7.03 37.16
C LEU A 64 21.65 6.88 38.63
N LEU A 65 20.87 6.13 39.43
CA LEU A 65 21.15 5.87 40.85
C LEU A 65 22.27 4.85 41.08
N THR A 66 22.38 3.82 40.24
CA THR A 66 23.29 2.68 40.47
C THR A 66 24.68 2.86 39.87
N VAL A 67 24.80 3.51 38.71
CA VAL A 67 26.07 3.56 37.96
C VAL A 67 26.80 4.88 38.16
N GLY A 68 26.10 5.93 38.60
CA GLY A 68 26.60 7.31 38.54
C GLY A 68 26.91 7.72 37.09
N PHE A 69 27.23 8.99 36.88
CA PHE A 69 27.52 9.61 35.57
C PHE A 69 28.77 9.06 34.83
N LYS A 70 29.20 7.82 35.07
CA LYS A 70 30.48 7.27 34.64
C LYS A 70 30.47 6.54 33.28
N ILE A 71 29.32 6.39 32.62
CA ILE A 71 29.26 5.84 31.25
C ILE A 71 29.06 7.00 30.27
N PRO A 72 30.11 7.46 29.54
CA PRO A 72 30.03 8.64 28.69
C PRO A 72 29.34 8.39 27.33
N ALA A 73 28.83 7.18 27.06
CA ALA A 73 28.46 6.78 25.70
C ALA A 73 26.95 6.62 25.45
N VAL A 74 26.10 6.51 26.48
CA VAL A 74 24.66 6.24 26.29
C VAL A 74 23.85 7.01 27.33
N GLY A 75 23.71 8.32 27.13
CA GLY A 75 22.83 9.14 27.97
C GLY A 75 21.35 8.73 27.84
N PRO A 76 20.49 9.07 28.80
CA PRO A 76 19.04 8.80 28.73
C PRO A 76 18.39 9.39 27.47
N GLU A 77 18.94 10.49 26.95
CA GLU A 77 18.55 11.11 25.68
C GLU A 77 18.71 10.16 24.48
N PHE A 78 19.80 9.38 24.43
CA PHE A 78 20.04 8.40 23.37
C PHE A 78 19.04 7.24 23.44
N VAL A 79 18.69 6.79 24.65
CA VAL A 79 17.73 5.70 24.87
C VAL A 79 16.31 6.15 24.48
N ILE A 80 15.90 7.36 24.90
CA ILE A 80 14.62 7.96 24.53
C ILE A 80 14.57 8.18 23.01
N GLY A 81 15.63 8.70 22.40
CA GLY A 81 15.71 8.91 20.96
C GLY A 81 15.53 7.62 20.16
N ASN A 82 16.23 6.54 20.53
CA ASN A 82 16.07 5.24 19.88
C ASN A 82 14.67 4.65 20.07
N PHE A 83 14.06 4.82 21.24
CA PHE A 83 12.69 4.39 21.48
C PHE A 83 11.68 5.16 20.61
N LEU A 84 11.80 6.48 20.52
CA LEU A 84 10.95 7.30 19.65
C LEU A 84 11.11 6.92 18.18
N VAL A 85 12.35 6.69 17.71
CA VAL A 85 12.62 6.18 16.35
C VAL A 85 12.00 4.79 16.15
N GLY A 86 12.08 3.90 17.15
CA GLY A 86 11.46 2.58 17.12
C GLY A 86 9.93 2.65 17.04
N VAL A 87 9.29 3.49 17.86
CA VAL A 87 7.84 3.73 17.84
C VAL A 87 7.42 4.37 16.51
N TRP A 88 8.20 5.32 15.98
CA TRP A 88 7.93 5.93 14.68
C TRP A 88 8.05 4.91 13.54
N ARG A 89 9.08 4.06 13.54
CA ARG A 89 9.22 2.96 12.57
C ARG A 89 8.07 1.96 12.68
N LEU A 90 7.67 1.59 13.89
CA LEU A 90 6.56 0.67 14.13
C LEU A 90 5.22 1.28 13.68
N ALA A 91 5.00 2.57 13.97
CA ALA A 91 3.84 3.31 13.48
C ALA A 91 3.82 3.34 11.94
N ARG A 92 4.96 3.63 11.31
CA ARG A 92 5.11 3.61 9.85
C ARG A 92 4.91 2.20 9.25
N GLN A 93 5.33 1.15 9.96
CA GLN A 93 5.12 -0.24 9.53
C GLN A 93 3.65 -0.68 9.67
N ILE A 94 2.95 -0.17 10.69
CA ILE A 94 1.54 -0.52 10.95
C ILE A 94 0.59 0.28 10.04
N TYR A 95 0.92 1.55 9.76
CA TYR A 95 0.05 2.50 9.08
C TYR A 95 0.50 2.89 7.66
N GLY A 96 1.75 2.66 7.24
CA GLY A 96 2.28 3.15 5.97
C GLY A 96 2.82 4.59 6.05
N VAL A 97 3.05 5.22 4.89
CA VAL A 97 3.52 6.63 4.77
C VAL A 97 2.44 7.63 5.22
N GLY A 98 1.19 7.19 5.23
CA GLY A 98 0.05 7.82 5.89
C GLY A 98 -0.98 6.75 6.20
N PRO A 99 -1.83 6.93 7.22
CA PRO A 99 -2.87 5.95 7.51
C PRO A 99 -3.81 5.86 6.28
N PHE A 100 -3.92 4.69 5.65
CA PHE A 100 -4.92 4.35 4.63
C PHE A 100 -4.70 4.86 3.19
N THR A 101 -3.46 4.96 2.71
CA THR A 101 -3.15 5.48 1.36
C THR A 101 -3.86 4.75 0.21
N GLU A 102 -4.01 3.42 0.31
CA GLU A 102 -4.67 2.59 -0.70
C GLU A 102 -6.19 2.76 -0.69
N MET A 103 -6.79 2.92 0.50
CA MET A 103 -8.22 3.17 0.64
C MET A 103 -8.56 4.57 0.11
N GLU A 104 -7.77 5.58 0.48
CA GLU A 104 -7.95 6.95 0.00
C GLU A 104 -7.79 7.02 -1.53
N ARG A 105 -6.83 6.29 -2.08
CA ARG A 105 -6.63 6.20 -3.54
C ARG A 105 -7.82 5.57 -4.24
N ALA A 106 -8.28 4.41 -3.78
CA ALA A 106 -9.44 3.75 -4.37
C ALA A 106 -10.70 4.64 -4.27
N GLU A 107 -10.92 5.30 -3.15
CA GLU A 107 -12.05 6.22 -2.96
C GLU A 107 -11.96 7.43 -3.89
N LYS A 108 -10.79 8.05 -4.05
CA LYS A 108 -10.59 9.16 -5.00
C LYS A 108 -10.82 8.74 -6.44
N ILE A 109 -10.35 7.56 -6.84
CA ILE A 109 -10.56 7.08 -8.21
C ILE A 109 -12.05 6.81 -8.45
N ILE A 110 -12.71 6.09 -7.54
CA ILE A 110 -14.14 5.75 -7.69
C ILE A 110 -15.02 7.00 -7.68
N SER A 111 -14.73 7.97 -6.81
CA SER A 111 -15.48 9.22 -6.74
C SER A 111 -15.27 10.11 -7.97
N ALA A 112 -14.06 10.13 -8.54
CA ALA A 112 -13.76 10.91 -9.74
C ALA A 112 -14.31 10.30 -11.03
N ASP A 113 -14.23 8.98 -11.19
CA ASP A 113 -14.58 8.30 -12.46
C ASP A 113 -15.96 7.65 -12.46
N SER A 114 -16.68 7.69 -11.33
CA SER A 114 -17.92 6.97 -11.00
C SER A 114 -17.75 5.47 -10.72
N LEU A 115 -18.52 4.98 -9.75
CA LEU A 115 -18.54 3.56 -9.37
C LEU A 115 -18.92 2.65 -10.53
N GLU A 116 -19.93 3.01 -11.30
CA GLU A 116 -20.44 2.18 -12.39
C GLU A 116 -19.37 1.95 -13.47
N ARG A 117 -18.57 2.97 -13.79
CA ARG A 117 -17.45 2.87 -14.73
C ARG A 117 -16.37 1.94 -14.21
N VAL A 118 -15.94 2.12 -12.96
CA VAL A 118 -14.91 1.27 -12.33
C VAL A 118 -15.40 -0.18 -12.21
N TYR A 119 -16.66 -0.39 -11.83
CA TYR A 119 -17.26 -1.71 -11.72
C TYR A 119 -17.39 -2.39 -13.08
N ASN A 120 -17.84 -1.65 -14.11
CA ASN A 120 -17.96 -2.19 -15.46
C ASN A 120 -16.60 -2.62 -16.00
N ASP A 121 -15.54 -1.86 -15.76
CA ASP A 121 -14.19 -2.30 -16.15
C ASP A 121 -13.73 -3.51 -15.33
N PHE A 122 -14.05 -3.55 -14.03
CA PHE A 122 -13.68 -4.66 -13.14
C PHE A 122 -14.29 -6.01 -13.58
N ILE A 123 -15.58 -6.04 -13.96
CA ILE A 123 -16.24 -7.28 -14.38
C ILE A 123 -15.73 -7.81 -15.73
N HIS A 124 -15.23 -6.92 -16.59
CA HIS A 124 -14.63 -7.26 -17.89
C HIS A 124 -13.11 -7.44 -17.82
N ALA A 125 -12.49 -7.11 -16.68
CA ALA A 125 -11.05 -7.19 -16.50
C ALA A 125 -10.54 -8.63 -16.57
N ARG A 126 -9.49 -8.84 -17.37
CA ARG A 126 -8.85 -10.16 -17.53
C ARG A 126 -7.80 -10.38 -16.45
N GLN A 127 -7.73 -11.58 -15.90
CA GLN A 127 -6.62 -11.97 -15.04
C GLN A 127 -5.32 -12.01 -15.86
N MET A 128 -4.28 -11.31 -15.41
CA MET A 128 -2.97 -11.33 -16.07
C MET A 128 -2.19 -12.59 -15.69
N GLY A 129 -2.37 -13.66 -16.47
CA GLY A 129 -1.66 -14.92 -16.28
C GLY A 129 -1.77 -15.44 -14.84
N ASP A 130 -0.63 -15.72 -14.23
CA ASP A 130 -0.50 -16.21 -12.85
C ASP A 130 -0.10 -15.10 -11.86
N THR A 131 -0.54 -13.86 -12.12
CA THR A 131 -0.32 -12.70 -11.25
C THR A 131 -1.55 -12.43 -10.38
N ASN A 132 -1.37 -11.59 -9.36
CA ASN A 132 -2.47 -11.08 -8.53
C ASN A 132 -3.16 -9.86 -9.16
N ILE A 133 -2.99 -9.63 -10.46
CA ILE A 133 -3.53 -8.46 -11.15
C ILE A 133 -4.61 -8.87 -12.15
N ARG A 134 -5.72 -8.13 -12.11
CA ARG A 134 -6.70 -8.04 -13.18
C ARG A 134 -6.51 -6.73 -13.94
N LEU A 135 -6.44 -6.83 -15.25
CA LEU A 135 -6.26 -5.71 -16.16
C LEU A 135 -7.56 -5.49 -16.92
N GLY A 136 -8.18 -4.34 -16.67
CA GLY A 136 -9.27 -3.83 -17.49
C GLY A 136 -8.76 -3.00 -18.66
N GLU A 137 -9.66 -2.28 -19.30
CA GLU A 137 -9.33 -1.31 -20.34
C GLU A 137 -8.83 0.00 -19.74
N GLU A 138 -9.28 0.35 -18.53
CA GLU A 138 -8.97 1.62 -17.89
C GLU A 138 -8.23 1.49 -16.57
N TYR A 139 -8.45 0.41 -15.83
CA TYR A 139 -7.90 0.22 -14.50
C TYR A 139 -7.09 -1.09 -14.38
N ILE A 140 -6.12 -1.03 -13.46
CA ILE A 140 -5.39 -2.18 -12.93
C ILE A 140 -5.96 -2.46 -11.54
N PHE A 141 -6.51 -3.65 -11.35
CA PHE A 141 -6.99 -4.13 -10.06
C PHE A 141 -5.98 -5.11 -9.49
N LYS A 142 -5.31 -4.76 -8.39
CA LYS A 142 -4.37 -5.65 -7.72
C LYS A 142 -5.05 -6.26 -6.48
N LYS A 143 -5.15 -7.59 -6.50
CA LYS A 143 -5.79 -8.37 -5.44
C LYS A 143 -5.16 -8.09 -4.08
N ASP A 144 -5.99 -7.96 -3.06
CA ASP A 144 -5.60 -7.69 -1.68
C ASP A 144 -4.82 -6.37 -1.50
N ASP A 145 -4.78 -5.49 -2.52
CA ASP A 145 -4.01 -4.26 -2.53
C ASP A 145 -4.88 -3.03 -2.85
N CYS A 146 -4.87 -2.55 -4.09
CA CYS A 146 -5.54 -1.32 -4.52
C CYS A 146 -5.90 -1.38 -6.02
N LEU A 147 -6.72 -0.44 -6.47
CA LEU A 147 -6.98 -0.17 -7.88
C LEU A 147 -6.19 1.05 -8.35
N TYR A 148 -5.80 1.07 -9.62
CA TYR A 148 -4.97 2.11 -10.23
C TYR A 148 -5.47 2.42 -11.64
N ARG A 149 -5.36 3.66 -12.11
CA ARG A 149 -5.68 4.00 -13.50
C ARG A 149 -4.48 3.74 -14.40
N ILE A 150 -4.75 3.21 -15.59
CA ILE A 150 -3.71 2.92 -16.58
C ILE A 150 -3.08 4.22 -17.12
N LYS A 151 -3.88 5.29 -17.29
CA LYS A 151 -3.40 6.61 -17.73
C LYS A 151 -2.36 7.24 -16.80
N ASP A 152 -2.40 6.91 -15.51
CA ASP A 152 -1.51 7.49 -14.49
C ASP A 152 -0.14 6.75 -14.42
N ILE A 153 0.05 5.71 -15.24
CA ILE A 153 1.31 4.94 -15.32
C ILE A 153 2.37 5.75 -16.07
N GLN A 154 3.44 6.08 -15.37
CA GLN A 154 4.59 6.79 -15.92
C GLN A 154 5.50 5.84 -16.73
N ARG A 155 5.84 4.70 -16.13
CA ARG A 155 6.71 3.68 -16.73
C ARG A 155 6.58 2.33 -16.04
N THR A 156 6.92 1.26 -16.76
CA THR A 156 7.18 -0.06 -16.19
C THR A 156 8.68 -0.35 -16.15
N TYR A 157 9.15 -1.04 -15.11
CA TYR A 157 10.57 -1.30 -14.90
C TYR A 157 10.80 -2.51 -13.99
N ILE A 158 12.04 -3.03 -13.98
CA ILE A 158 12.46 -4.07 -13.04
C ILE A 158 13.01 -3.38 -11.79
N ARG A 159 12.32 -3.55 -10.65
CA ARG A 159 12.78 -3.09 -9.35
C ARG A 159 13.66 -4.17 -8.71
N LYS A 160 14.82 -3.76 -8.23
CA LYS A 160 15.72 -4.61 -7.43
C LYS A 160 15.54 -4.25 -5.95
N GLU A 161 15.24 -5.24 -5.13
CA GLU A 161 15.14 -5.12 -3.68
C GLU A 161 16.19 -6.01 -3.03
N ASN A 162 17.10 -5.37 -2.29
CA ASN A 162 18.14 -6.08 -1.55
C ASN A 162 17.65 -6.29 -0.12
N SER A 163 17.53 -7.55 0.29
CA SER A 163 17.47 -7.98 1.69
C SER A 163 18.88 -8.39 2.12
N ASP A 164 19.13 -8.40 3.43
CA ASP A 164 20.46 -8.65 4.03
C ASP A 164 21.12 -9.95 3.50
N ASP A 165 20.33 -10.96 3.11
CA ASP A 165 20.80 -12.25 2.58
C ASP A 165 20.32 -12.58 1.15
N SER A 166 19.50 -11.72 0.51
CA SER A 166 18.92 -12.06 -0.80
C SER A 166 18.62 -10.84 -1.69
N CYS A 167 18.81 -11.02 -2.99
CA CYS A 167 18.38 -10.05 -3.99
C CYS A 167 17.08 -10.54 -4.66
N HIS A 168 16.06 -9.70 -4.63
CA HIS A 168 14.77 -9.96 -5.25
C HIS A 168 14.50 -8.96 -6.38
N TYR A 169 14.05 -9.47 -7.52
CA TYR A 169 13.67 -8.66 -8.67
C TYR A 169 12.15 -8.67 -8.81
N PHE A 170 11.56 -7.53 -9.12
CA PHE A 170 10.13 -7.37 -9.30
C PHE A 170 9.84 -6.62 -10.60
N ALA A 171 8.94 -7.17 -11.43
CA ALA A 171 8.31 -6.38 -12.47
C ALA A 171 7.38 -5.38 -11.79
N SER A 172 7.61 -4.08 -12.01
CA SER A 172 6.94 -2.99 -11.29
C SER A 172 6.41 -1.94 -12.25
N ALA A 173 5.35 -1.24 -11.84
CA ALA A 173 4.84 -0.05 -12.52
C ALA A 173 4.94 1.16 -11.59
N GLU A 174 5.41 2.29 -12.11
CA GLU A 174 5.42 3.58 -11.42
C GLU A 174 4.16 4.36 -11.80
N ILE A 175 3.40 4.78 -10.79
CA ILE A 175 2.09 5.42 -10.95
C ILE A 175 2.14 6.76 -10.24
N LEU A 176 1.77 7.83 -10.94
CA LEU A 176 1.70 9.18 -10.42
C LEU A 176 0.27 9.68 -10.57
N ASP A 177 -0.50 9.57 -9.48
CA ASP A 177 -1.90 9.99 -9.39
C ASP A 177 -2.08 11.16 -8.40
N GLU A 178 -3.32 11.54 -8.12
CA GLU A 178 -3.65 12.63 -7.19
C GLU A 178 -3.31 12.30 -5.72
N CYS A 179 -3.02 11.04 -5.40
CA CYS A 179 -2.48 10.60 -4.10
C CYS A 179 -0.94 10.59 -4.08
N GLY A 180 -0.28 10.90 -5.20
CA GLY A 180 1.17 10.97 -5.32
C GLY A 180 1.81 9.71 -5.89
N LEU A 181 3.14 9.69 -5.85
CA LEU A 181 3.95 8.63 -6.45
C LEU A 181 3.78 7.30 -5.71
N CYS A 182 3.51 6.23 -6.46
CA CYS A 182 3.42 4.87 -5.96
C CYS A 182 4.09 3.87 -6.91
N HIS A 183 4.56 2.77 -6.33
CA HIS A 183 5.17 1.67 -7.05
C HIS A 183 4.34 0.41 -6.85
N VAL A 184 3.86 -0.17 -7.95
CA VAL A 184 3.02 -1.36 -7.92
C VAL A 184 3.82 -2.56 -8.41
N ASP A 185 4.08 -3.50 -7.53
CA ASP A 185 4.71 -4.76 -7.88
C ASP A 185 3.70 -5.67 -8.61
N VAL A 186 3.98 -5.95 -9.88
CA VAL A 186 3.20 -6.84 -10.75
C VAL A 186 3.47 -8.29 -10.40
N LYS A 187 4.76 -8.65 -10.35
CA LYS A 187 5.20 -9.99 -9.99
C LYS A 187 6.69 -10.03 -9.63
N MET A 188 7.01 -10.93 -8.71
CA MET A 188 8.39 -11.28 -8.39
C MET A 188 9.01 -12.15 -9.49
N LEU A 189 10.22 -11.78 -9.91
CA LEU A 189 11.02 -12.44 -10.93
C LEU A 189 12.10 -13.29 -10.22
N HIS A 190 11.77 -14.55 -9.92
CA HIS A 190 12.69 -15.47 -9.22
C HIS A 190 13.54 -16.31 -10.18
N GLY A 191 14.82 -16.52 -9.83
CA GLY A 191 15.60 -17.67 -10.30
C GLY A 191 15.90 -17.73 -11.81
N PHE A 192 15.84 -16.60 -12.51
CA PHE A 192 16.09 -16.53 -13.95
C PHE A 192 17.47 -15.96 -14.26
N SER A 193 18.10 -16.43 -15.36
CA SER A 193 19.19 -15.68 -15.98
C SER A 193 18.69 -14.32 -16.46
N GLU A 194 19.58 -13.33 -16.58
CA GLU A 194 19.22 -11.95 -16.94
C GLU A 194 18.33 -11.87 -18.20
N LYS A 195 18.65 -12.66 -19.24
CA LYS A 195 17.84 -12.75 -20.47
C LYS A 195 16.42 -13.29 -20.23
N LYS A 196 16.27 -14.32 -19.38
CA LYS A 196 14.95 -14.89 -19.06
C LYS A 196 14.14 -13.93 -18.16
N MET A 197 14.80 -13.22 -17.26
CA MET A 197 14.18 -12.19 -16.44
C MET A 197 13.63 -11.06 -17.31
N GLN A 198 14.41 -10.59 -18.28
CA GLN A 198 14.00 -9.56 -19.23
C GLN A 198 12.81 -10.01 -20.09
N ALA A 199 12.88 -11.22 -20.65
CA ALA A 199 11.77 -11.77 -21.45
C ALA A 199 10.49 -11.92 -20.61
N ARG A 200 10.59 -12.36 -19.35
CA ARG A 200 9.45 -12.48 -18.46
C ARG A 200 8.89 -11.11 -18.05
N PHE A 201 9.75 -10.12 -17.84
CA PHE A 201 9.33 -8.74 -17.61
C PHE A 201 8.52 -8.21 -18.79
N GLU A 202 9.04 -8.34 -20.01
CA GLU A 202 8.36 -7.90 -21.24
C GLU A 202 7.02 -8.61 -21.44
N GLU A 203 6.95 -9.92 -21.18
CA GLU A 203 5.69 -10.68 -21.24
C GLU A 203 4.64 -10.15 -20.26
N LEU A 204 5.07 -9.80 -19.03
CA LEU A 204 4.17 -9.32 -17.99
C LEU A 204 3.75 -7.86 -18.21
N THR A 205 4.62 -7.01 -18.74
CA THR A 205 4.33 -5.57 -18.91
C THR A 205 3.73 -5.22 -20.27
N ALA A 206 3.96 -6.02 -21.31
CA ALA A 206 3.36 -5.85 -22.63
C ALA A 206 1.84 -5.57 -22.60
N PRO A 207 0.99 -6.34 -21.88
CA PRO A 207 -0.44 -6.06 -21.84
C PRO A 207 -0.77 -4.71 -21.18
N ILE A 208 0.01 -4.27 -20.19
CA ILE A 208 -0.16 -2.97 -19.51
C ILE A 208 0.22 -1.84 -20.46
N GLU A 209 1.38 -1.92 -21.09
CA GLU A 209 1.84 -0.90 -22.04
C GLU A 209 0.94 -0.83 -23.29
N GLN A 210 0.39 -1.96 -23.74
CA GLN A 210 -0.61 -1.97 -24.83
C GLN A 210 -1.91 -1.26 -24.44
N ALA A 211 -2.41 -1.48 -23.22
CA ALA A 211 -3.60 -0.79 -22.73
C ALA A 211 -3.36 0.72 -22.60
N ARG A 212 -2.22 1.09 -22.01
CA ARG A 212 -1.78 2.49 -21.91
C ARG A 212 -1.64 3.17 -23.27
N TYR A 213 -1.01 2.51 -24.25
CA TYR A 213 -0.88 3.06 -25.60
C TYR A 213 -2.24 3.30 -26.27
N LYS A 214 -3.20 2.39 -26.09
CA LYS A 214 -4.56 2.56 -26.61
C LYS A 214 -5.26 3.76 -26.00
N GLN A 215 -5.13 3.96 -24.68
CA GLN A 215 -5.73 5.10 -23.98
C GLN A 215 -5.15 6.43 -24.45
N ASN A 216 -3.82 6.56 -24.49
CA ASN A 216 -3.17 7.80 -24.95
C ASN A 216 -3.59 8.15 -26.38
N LYS A 217 -3.71 7.15 -27.26
CA LYS A 217 -4.16 7.35 -28.64
C LYS A 217 -5.63 7.77 -28.76
N SER A 218 -6.49 7.36 -27.83
CA SER A 218 -7.88 7.84 -27.79
C SER A 218 -7.99 9.26 -27.25
N GLU A 219 -7.11 9.65 -26.33
CA GLU A 219 -7.08 11.02 -25.79
C GLU A 219 -6.57 12.03 -26.82
N ASP A 220 -5.57 11.68 -27.63
CA ASP A 220 -5.05 12.54 -28.71
C ASP A 220 -6.06 12.83 -29.84
N LYS A 221 -7.21 12.13 -29.85
CA LYS A 221 -8.26 12.28 -30.86
C LYS A 221 -9.44 13.14 -30.41
N LEU A 222 -9.48 13.54 -29.15
CA LEU A 222 -10.49 14.40 -28.54
C LEU A 222 -10.00 15.85 -28.50
#